data_AF-A0A921YNW8-F1
#
_entry.id   AF-A0A921YNW8-F1
#
_cell.length_a   1.000
_cell.length_b   1.000
_cell.length_c   1.000
_cell.angle_alpha   90.00
_cell.angle_beta   90.00
_cell.angle_gamma   90.00
#
_symmetry.space_group_name_H-M   'P 1'
#
loop_
_entity.id
_entity.type
_entity.pdbx_description
1 polymer ?
#
loop_
_entity_poly.entity_id
_entity_poly.type
_entity_poly.pdbx_seq_one_letter_code
_entity_poly.pdbx_strand_id
1 'polypeptide(L)'
;MSEGYKLGDLVWAKMKGFSPWPGRVAIPTPELKPPKKATNVQCIYFFGTNNYAWIEDNNIKPYQEYKEQLIKSCKTAAFKEAVAQIEEYIENPEKFGDLDDHARSAEEEFDKLKDVLEEEENREEKTEEEEGSSTESVKKKSSTPKIRLGISKVKPIKRASSAGVKATPRKKTKSSLSRSYTDSDVVNEKPSMLNHSFSKKSSLLHRPSNILRPETPPLDLENVSETLLEKNIKASQMKFGFLGLGIMGSGIVKNLLNSGHKVIVWNRTAAKCKDFEKVGATIAVTPCDVVEEADITFSCVADPQAAKEMVFGNCGVLHCPSLESKGYVEMTSIDADTSHDIVEAISGKGGRYLEAQIQGSKTQAEEGTLIILAAGDRTLFDDCQSCFKAMSKNSFYLGSDIGNASKMNSVLQVVGGVSLAALAEGLALADRAGLNQADLLDVLALTPLASPHLILKGRAMIESSYSTHQPLTHMQKDLKLALGLGDALEQSLPLTATTNEIFKHAKRLGYANHDVAAVYIRARF
;
A
#
# COMPACT_ATOMS: atom_id res chain seq x y z
N MET A 1 39.06 -22.66 -0.20
CA MET A 1 38.49 -23.29 1.00
C MET A 1 39.56 -23.31 2.05
N SER A 2 39.26 -22.80 3.24
CA SER A 2 40.13 -22.92 4.41
C SER A 2 40.15 -24.35 4.95
N GLU A 3 41.22 -24.74 5.64
CA GLU A 3 41.43 -26.12 6.12
C GLU A 3 40.50 -26.57 7.29
N GLY A 4 39.65 -25.67 7.82
CA GLY A 4 38.92 -25.90 9.07
C GLY A 4 37.55 -26.59 8.98
N TYR A 5 36.77 -26.36 7.92
CA TYR A 5 35.42 -26.96 7.78
C TYR A 5 35.23 -27.54 6.37
N LYS A 6 34.49 -28.65 6.29
CA LYS A 6 34.22 -29.41 5.07
C LYS A 6 32.86 -29.03 4.49
N LEU A 7 32.70 -29.25 3.19
CA LEU A 7 31.41 -29.12 2.53
C LEU A 7 30.38 -30.02 3.23
N GLY A 8 29.24 -29.44 3.59
CA GLY A 8 28.18 -30.11 4.32
C GLY A 8 28.22 -29.95 5.84
N ASP A 9 29.28 -29.37 6.42
CA ASP A 9 29.35 -29.16 7.85
C ASP A 9 28.25 -28.20 8.34
N LEU A 10 27.56 -28.58 9.41
CA LEU A 10 26.54 -27.76 10.06
C LEU A 10 27.20 -26.77 11.02
N VAL A 11 26.88 -25.50 10.85
CA VAL A 11 27.55 -24.42 11.55
C VAL A 11 26.60 -23.34 12.06
N TRP A 12 27.03 -22.64 13.09
CA TRP A 12 26.54 -21.30 13.42
C TRP A 12 27.42 -20.29 12.71
N ALA A 13 26.84 -19.52 11.80
CA ALA A 13 27.54 -18.47 11.07
C ALA A 13 27.05 -17.09 11.53
N LYS A 14 27.99 -16.18 11.81
CA LYS A 14 27.69 -14.82 12.27
C LYS A 14 28.05 -13.78 11.22
N MET A 15 27.04 -13.10 10.70
CA MET A 15 27.24 -11.92 9.86
C MET A 15 27.45 -10.66 10.71
N LYS A 16 28.21 -9.69 10.18
CA LYS A 16 28.43 -8.40 10.85
C LYS A 16 27.08 -7.69 11.07
N GLY A 17 26.76 -7.37 12.32
CA GLY A 17 25.51 -6.73 12.71
C GLY A 17 24.34 -7.68 12.97
N PHE A 18 24.52 -8.99 12.80
CA PHE A 18 23.48 -9.99 13.03
C PHE A 18 23.87 -10.95 14.17
N SER A 19 22.85 -11.59 14.76
CA SER A 19 23.05 -12.71 15.69
C SER A 19 23.55 -13.95 14.93
N PRO A 20 24.32 -14.85 15.55
CA PRO A 20 24.70 -16.13 14.94
C PRO A 20 23.46 -16.89 14.46
N TRP A 21 23.49 -17.38 13.21
CA TRP A 21 22.37 -18.03 12.55
C TRP A 21 22.76 -19.45 12.13
N PRO A 22 21.83 -20.43 12.17
CA PRO A 22 22.12 -21.80 11.73
C PRO A 22 22.34 -21.89 10.21
N GLY A 23 23.34 -22.63 9.79
CA GLY A 23 23.68 -22.82 8.39
C GLY A 23 24.47 -24.10 8.10
N ARG A 24 24.78 -24.31 6.83
CA ARG A 24 25.57 -25.43 6.30
C ARG A 24 26.64 -24.88 5.36
N VAL A 25 27.85 -25.41 5.43
CA VAL A 25 28.90 -25.11 4.44
C VAL A 25 28.45 -25.68 3.09
N ALA A 26 28.27 -24.82 2.09
CA ALA A 26 27.63 -25.16 0.83
C ALA A 26 28.47 -24.74 -0.39
N ILE A 27 28.12 -25.26 -1.57
CA ILE A 27 28.73 -24.85 -2.83
C ILE A 27 28.22 -23.43 -3.16
N PRO A 28 29.11 -22.49 -3.55
CA PRO A 28 28.66 -21.15 -3.94
C PRO A 28 27.85 -21.18 -5.23
N THR A 29 26.74 -20.44 -5.24
CA THR A 29 25.93 -20.25 -6.45
C THR A 29 26.72 -19.49 -7.53
N PRO A 30 26.42 -19.71 -8.84
CA PRO A 30 27.12 -19.03 -9.94
C PRO A 30 27.11 -17.49 -9.87
N GLU A 31 26.12 -16.91 -9.20
CA GLU A 31 25.94 -15.47 -9.04
C GLU A 31 26.75 -14.88 -7.86
N LEU A 32 27.14 -15.70 -6.88
CA LEU A 32 27.74 -15.24 -5.63
C LEU A 32 29.28 -15.18 -5.70
N LYS A 33 29.81 -14.00 -6.05
CA LYS A 33 31.27 -13.77 -6.13
C LYS A 33 31.93 -13.71 -4.74
N PRO A 34 33.10 -14.35 -4.55
CA PRO A 34 33.85 -14.27 -3.29
C PRO A 34 34.44 -12.87 -3.04
N PRO A 35 34.67 -12.48 -1.78
CA PRO A 35 35.26 -11.20 -1.43
C PRO A 35 36.70 -11.07 -1.96
N LYS A 36 37.02 -9.95 -2.64
CA LYS A 36 38.31 -9.73 -3.34
C LYS A 36 39.58 -9.75 -2.45
N LYS A 37 39.46 -9.69 -1.12
CA LYS A 37 40.57 -9.56 -0.17
C LYS A 37 40.56 -10.58 0.98
N ALA A 38 39.63 -11.54 0.99
CA ALA A 38 39.46 -12.41 2.14
C ALA A 38 40.17 -13.75 1.92
N THR A 39 41.27 -13.95 2.66
CA THR A 39 41.85 -15.28 2.91
C THR A 39 41.08 -15.93 4.05
N ASN A 40 40.58 -17.16 3.86
CA ASN A 40 39.82 -17.94 4.86
C ASN A 40 38.34 -17.55 5.02
N VAL A 41 37.60 -17.64 3.90
CA VAL A 41 36.14 -17.53 3.88
C VAL A 41 35.50 -18.81 3.34
N GLN A 42 34.29 -19.09 3.81
CA GLN A 42 33.46 -20.20 3.37
C GLN A 42 32.09 -19.71 2.94
N CYS A 43 31.52 -20.37 1.93
CA CYS A 43 30.15 -20.13 1.51
C CYS A 43 29.21 -20.91 2.43
N ILE A 44 28.31 -20.20 3.08
CA ILE A 44 27.34 -20.76 4.02
C ILE A 44 25.93 -20.58 3.45
N TYR A 45 25.18 -21.68 3.35
CA TYR A 45 23.74 -21.69 3.18
C TYR A 45 23.06 -21.51 4.55
N PHE A 46 22.11 -20.59 4.65
CA PHE A 46 21.39 -20.29 5.90
C PHE A 46 19.98 -20.91 5.88
N PHE A 47 19.69 -21.72 6.90
CA PHE A 47 18.37 -22.31 7.09
C PHE A 47 17.33 -21.22 7.43
N GLY A 48 16.08 -21.43 7.04
CA GLY A 48 14.96 -20.50 7.21
C GLY A 48 14.89 -19.38 6.16
N THR A 49 16.03 -18.84 5.74
CA THR A 49 16.10 -17.76 4.74
C THR A 49 16.47 -18.24 3.34
N ASN A 50 16.92 -19.49 3.21
CA ASN A 50 17.34 -20.12 1.95
C ASN A 50 18.34 -19.28 1.15
N ASN A 51 19.26 -18.62 1.83
CA ASN A 51 20.20 -17.70 1.21
C ASN A 51 21.66 -18.11 1.46
N TYR A 52 22.57 -17.62 0.61
CA TYR A 52 23.99 -17.94 0.64
C TYR A 52 24.82 -16.70 0.96
N ALA A 53 25.85 -16.84 1.80
CA ALA A 53 26.83 -15.77 1.99
C ALA A 53 28.24 -16.29 2.28
N TRP A 54 29.25 -15.49 1.92
CA TRP A 54 30.64 -15.73 2.28
C TRP A 54 30.91 -15.25 3.71
N ILE A 55 31.34 -16.16 4.58
CA ILE A 55 31.59 -15.91 6.00
C ILE A 55 33.05 -16.25 6.32
N GLU A 56 33.72 -15.37 7.05
CA GLU A 56 35.09 -15.62 7.54
C GLU A 56 35.08 -16.73 8.60
N ASP A 57 36.09 -17.61 8.58
CA ASP A 57 36.18 -18.75 9.52
C ASP A 57 36.06 -18.36 11.00
N ASN A 58 36.58 -17.19 11.37
CA ASN A 58 36.51 -16.65 12.73
C ASN A 58 35.07 -16.42 13.22
N ASN A 59 34.12 -16.33 12.29
CA ASN A 59 32.70 -16.10 12.56
C ASN A 59 31.85 -17.36 12.36
N ILE A 60 32.50 -18.52 12.19
CA ILE A 60 31.87 -19.83 12.04
C ILE A 60 32.16 -20.66 13.30
N LYS A 61 31.15 -21.34 13.82
CA LYS A 61 31.29 -22.31 14.93
C LYS A 61 30.53 -23.59 14.62
N PRO A 62 30.97 -24.77 15.09
CA PRO A 62 30.22 -26.02 14.91
C PRO A 62 28.82 -25.94 15.50
N TYR A 63 27.81 -26.41 14.76
CA TYR A 63 26.40 -26.29 15.17
C TYR A 63 26.10 -27.01 16.48
N GLN A 64 26.49 -28.29 16.56
CA GLN A 64 26.13 -29.18 17.67
C GLN A 64 26.76 -28.75 19.01
N GLU A 65 28.01 -28.29 18.97
CA GLU A 65 28.77 -27.91 20.18
C GLU A 65 28.21 -26.63 20.85
N TYR A 66 27.71 -25.69 20.04
CA TYR A 66 27.25 -24.38 20.52
C TYR A 66 25.72 -24.22 20.54
N LYS A 67 24.98 -25.29 20.25
CA LYS A 67 23.51 -25.29 20.14
C LYS A 67 22.82 -24.68 21.37
N GLU A 68 23.10 -25.20 22.57
CA GLU A 68 22.42 -24.75 23.80
C GLU A 68 22.69 -23.28 24.14
N GLN A 69 23.87 -22.78 23.77
CA GLN A 69 24.29 -21.40 24.03
C GLN A 69 23.66 -20.44 23.01
N LEU A 70 23.70 -20.79 21.72
CA LEU A 70 23.34 -19.88 20.64
C LEU A 70 21.86 -19.89 20.28
N ILE A 71 21.11 -20.96 20.59
CA ILE A 71 19.63 -20.95 20.47
C ILE A 71 19.00 -19.86 21.35
N LYS A 72 19.62 -19.50 22.48
CA LYS A 72 19.09 -18.45 23.38
C LYS A 72 19.44 -17.03 22.91
N SER A 73 20.29 -16.88 21.89
CA SER A 73 20.81 -15.58 21.46
C SER A 73 19.80 -14.72 20.70
N CYS A 74 18.79 -15.34 20.06
CA CYS A 74 17.78 -14.65 19.26
C CYS A 74 16.38 -15.22 19.55
N LYS A 75 15.38 -14.34 19.70
CA LYS A 75 13.99 -14.71 20.06
C LYS A 75 12.98 -14.49 18.93
N THR A 76 13.43 -14.16 17.72
CA THR A 76 12.53 -13.89 16.59
C THR A 76 11.86 -15.17 16.09
N ALA A 77 10.67 -15.04 15.48
CA ALA A 77 9.95 -16.20 14.93
C ALA A 77 10.73 -16.88 13.79
N ALA A 78 11.30 -16.09 12.87
CA ALA A 78 12.14 -16.58 11.77
C ALA A 78 13.37 -17.35 12.27
N PHE A 79 13.96 -16.94 13.39
CA PHE A 79 15.09 -17.67 13.98
C PHE A 79 14.66 -19.03 14.54
N LYS A 80 13.50 -19.12 15.19
CA LYS A 80 12.97 -20.40 15.67
C LYS A 80 12.67 -21.36 14.52
N GLU A 81 12.15 -20.83 13.42
CA GLU A 81 11.90 -21.61 12.20
C GLU A 81 13.21 -22.09 11.57
N ALA A 82 14.22 -21.23 11.46
CA ALA A 82 15.54 -21.62 10.97
C ALA A 82 16.19 -22.73 11.83
N VAL A 83 16.04 -22.64 13.15
CA VAL A 83 16.49 -23.70 14.08
C VAL A 83 15.68 -24.98 13.88
N ALA A 84 14.37 -24.91 13.67
CA ALA A 84 13.56 -26.10 13.39
C ALA A 84 13.96 -26.77 12.06
N GLN A 85 14.25 -25.98 11.02
CA GLN A 85 14.64 -26.51 9.71
C GLN A 85 16.00 -27.22 9.73
N ILE A 86 17.01 -26.69 10.42
CA ILE A 86 18.31 -27.39 10.53
C ILE A 86 18.18 -28.68 11.36
N GLU A 87 17.31 -28.71 12.38
CA GLU A 87 17.03 -29.93 13.15
C GLU A 87 16.29 -30.98 12.31
N GLU A 88 15.31 -30.54 11.52
CA GLU A 88 14.62 -31.41 10.59
C GLU A 88 15.55 -31.94 9.50
N TYR A 89 16.53 -31.13 9.06
CA TYR A 89 17.59 -31.55 8.14
C TYR A 89 18.53 -32.61 8.75
N ILE A 90 18.83 -32.49 10.05
CA ILE A 90 19.61 -33.50 10.78
C ILE A 90 18.83 -34.81 10.87
N GLU A 91 17.52 -34.76 11.11
CA GLU A 91 16.68 -35.95 11.25
C GLU A 91 16.35 -36.62 9.91
N ASN A 92 16.06 -35.84 8.87
CA ASN A 92 15.62 -36.33 7.56
C ASN A 92 16.29 -35.57 6.40
N PRO A 93 17.59 -35.78 6.14
CA PRO A 93 18.30 -35.05 5.08
C PRO A 93 17.73 -35.32 3.68
N GLU A 94 17.15 -36.50 3.43
CA GLU A 94 16.52 -36.86 2.15
C GLU A 94 15.33 -35.97 1.79
N LYS A 95 14.64 -35.39 2.78
CA LYS A 95 13.49 -34.50 2.58
C LYS A 95 13.89 -33.17 1.93
N PHE A 96 15.14 -32.74 2.08
CA PHE A 96 15.64 -31.46 1.60
C PHE A 96 16.29 -31.54 0.22
N GLY A 97 16.32 -32.74 -0.39
CA GLY A 97 16.96 -32.94 -1.69
C GLY A 97 18.45 -32.62 -1.68
N ASP A 98 19.02 -32.44 -2.87
CA ASP A 98 20.38 -31.91 -2.99
C ASP A 98 20.33 -30.39 -2.84
N LEU A 99 20.65 -29.89 -1.63
CA LEU A 99 20.70 -28.46 -1.34
C LEU A 99 21.75 -27.72 -2.19
N ASP A 100 22.71 -28.44 -2.78
CA ASP A 100 23.72 -27.88 -3.67
C ASP A 100 23.31 -27.97 -5.17
N ASP A 101 22.14 -28.56 -5.48
CA ASP A 101 21.55 -28.57 -6.83
C ASP A 101 20.70 -27.32 -7.07
N HIS A 102 21.35 -26.29 -7.61
CA HIS A 102 20.74 -25.00 -7.90
C HIS A 102 19.73 -25.01 -9.07
N ALA A 103 19.58 -26.14 -9.80
CA ALA A 103 18.62 -26.27 -10.89
C ALA A 103 17.24 -26.75 -10.41
N ARG A 104 17.20 -27.63 -9.40
CA ARG A 104 15.96 -28.25 -8.89
C ARG A 104 15.02 -27.29 -8.17
N SER A 105 15.54 -26.25 -7.51
CA SER A 105 14.70 -25.32 -6.74
C SER A 105 13.68 -24.56 -7.60
N ALA A 106 13.93 -24.42 -8.91
CA ALA A 106 13.01 -23.73 -9.82
C ALA A 106 12.01 -24.68 -10.49
N GLU A 107 12.42 -25.92 -10.77
CA GLU A 107 11.59 -26.93 -11.44
C GLU A 107 10.58 -27.57 -10.48
N GLU A 108 10.96 -27.88 -9.24
CA GLU A 108 10.03 -28.43 -8.24
C GLU A 108 8.96 -27.43 -7.77
N GLU A 109 9.26 -26.13 -7.78
CA GLU A 109 8.25 -25.07 -7.55
C GLU A 109 7.27 -24.96 -8.72
N PHE A 110 7.73 -25.24 -9.94
CA PHE A 110 6.92 -25.18 -11.15
C PHE A 110 6.01 -26.40 -11.30
N ASP A 111 6.52 -27.61 -11.04
CA ASP A 111 5.73 -28.85 -11.12
C ASP A 111 4.64 -28.90 -10.03
N LYS A 112 4.93 -28.40 -8.82
CA LYS A 112 3.90 -28.24 -7.77
C LYS A 112 2.79 -27.25 -8.17
N LEU A 113 3.11 -26.23 -8.96
CA LEU A 113 2.11 -25.31 -9.50
C LEU A 113 1.26 -25.97 -10.58
N LYS A 114 1.87 -26.82 -11.40
CA LYS A 114 1.22 -27.49 -12.53
C LYS A 114 0.22 -28.55 -12.07
N ASP A 115 0.59 -29.38 -11.09
CA ASP A 115 -0.31 -30.41 -10.54
C ASP A 115 -1.57 -29.80 -9.90
N VAL A 116 -1.45 -28.61 -9.29
CA VAL A 116 -2.58 -27.88 -8.70
C VAL A 116 -3.52 -27.33 -9.79
N LEU A 117 -2.97 -26.88 -10.92
CA LEU A 117 -3.75 -26.35 -12.04
C LEU A 117 -4.52 -27.48 -12.77
N GLU A 118 -3.90 -28.65 -12.95
CA GLU A 118 -4.56 -29.81 -13.59
C GLU A 118 -5.70 -30.40 -12.73
N GLU A 119 -5.61 -30.29 -11.40
CA GLU A 119 -6.72 -30.66 -10.49
C GLU A 119 -7.88 -29.66 -10.49
N GLU A 120 -7.62 -28.38 -10.78
CA GLU A 120 -8.65 -27.33 -10.87
C GLU A 120 -9.41 -27.37 -12.21
N GLU A 121 -8.72 -27.55 -13.34
CA GLU A 121 -9.36 -27.68 -14.67
C GLU A 121 -10.33 -28.90 -14.74
N ASN A 122 -9.92 -30.04 -14.17
CA ASN A 122 -10.76 -31.25 -14.14
C ASN A 122 -12.01 -31.12 -13.24
N ARG A 123 -12.04 -30.13 -12.34
CA ARG A 123 -13.23 -29.82 -11.53
C ARG A 123 -14.18 -28.89 -12.27
N GLU A 124 -13.67 -27.97 -13.08
CA GLU A 124 -14.49 -27.01 -13.84
C GLU A 124 -15.22 -27.69 -15.01
N GLU A 125 -14.56 -28.57 -15.77
CA GLU A 125 -15.20 -29.27 -16.91
C GLU A 125 -16.39 -30.15 -16.50
N LYS A 126 -16.37 -30.73 -15.29
CA LYS A 126 -17.49 -31.55 -14.79
C LYS A 126 -18.71 -30.72 -14.38
N THR A 127 -18.55 -29.42 -14.15
CA THR A 127 -19.65 -28.52 -13.78
C THR A 127 -20.36 -27.93 -14.97
N GLU A 128 -19.70 -27.80 -16.12
CA GLU A 128 -20.29 -27.16 -17.32
C GLU A 128 -21.19 -28.10 -18.14
N GLU A 129 -21.05 -29.43 -18.03
CA GLU A 129 -21.92 -30.38 -18.74
C GLU A 129 -23.34 -30.51 -18.13
N GLU A 130 -23.59 -30.05 -16.90
CA GLU A 130 -24.90 -30.21 -16.23
C GLU A 130 -25.89 -29.03 -16.43
N GLU A 131 -25.47 -27.85 -16.89
CA GLU A 131 -26.36 -26.66 -16.95
C GLU A 131 -26.85 -26.26 -18.37
N GLY A 132 -26.49 -27.00 -19.41
CA GLY A 132 -26.83 -26.67 -20.81
C GLY A 132 -28.16 -27.21 -21.34
N SER A 133 -29.33 -26.85 -20.77
CA SER A 133 -30.63 -27.11 -21.42
C SER A 133 -31.75 -26.14 -21.00
N SER A 134 -31.91 -25.04 -21.74
CA SER A 134 -33.22 -24.53 -22.23
C SER A 134 -33.06 -23.16 -22.91
N THR A 135 -33.28 -23.15 -24.22
CA THR A 135 -33.40 -21.95 -25.07
C THR A 135 -34.84 -21.50 -25.21
N GLU A 136 -35.12 -20.19 -25.16
CA GLU A 136 -36.11 -19.56 -26.07
C GLU A 136 -35.94 -18.03 -26.21
N SER A 137 -36.34 -17.54 -27.39
CA SER A 137 -35.90 -16.30 -28.04
C SER A 137 -37.06 -15.38 -28.41
N VAL A 138 -36.98 -14.04 -28.24
CA VAL A 138 -37.78 -13.06 -29.03
C VAL A 138 -37.06 -11.70 -29.21
N LYS A 139 -37.16 -11.14 -30.43
CA LYS A 139 -36.56 -9.89 -30.96
C LYS A 139 -37.41 -8.60 -30.74
N LYS A 140 -36.69 -7.47 -30.60
CA LYS A 140 -36.90 -6.06 -31.07
C LYS A 140 -38.24 -5.32 -30.85
N LYS A 141 -38.16 -4.10 -30.28
CA LYS A 141 -38.51 -2.82 -30.97
C LYS A 141 -38.14 -1.55 -30.17
N SER A 142 -37.80 -0.51 -30.94
CA SER A 142 -37.41 0.85 -30.58
C SER A 142 -38.59 1.80 -30.33
N SER A 143 -38.49 2.72 -29.37
CA SER A 143 -38.95 4.13 -29.47
C SER A 143 -38.61 4.96 -28.22
N THR A 144 -38.03 6.14 -28.42
CA THR A 144 -37.91 7.23 -27.44
C THR A 144 -39.19 8.06 -27.34
N PRO A 145 -39.46 8.71 -26.19
CA PRO A 145 -39.95 10.09 -26.25
C PRO A 145 -39.27 11.04 -25.25
N LYS A 146 -39.06 12.28 -25.73
CA LYS A 146 -38.65 13.49 -24.98
C LYS A 146 -39.82 14.05 -24.17
N ILE A 147 -39.59 14.53 -22.95
CA ILE A 147 -40.53 15.39 -22.21
C ILE A 147 -39.82 16.68 -21.75
N ARG A 148 -40.47 17.81 -22.08
CA ARG A 148 -40.14 19.20 -21.72
C ARG A 148 -40.40 19.47 -20.24
N LEU A 149 -39.46 20.09 -19.53
CA LEU A 149 -39.66 20.65 -18.18
C LEU A 149 -40.13 22.11 -18.27
N GLY A 150 -41.30 22.38 -17.69
CA GLY A 150 -41.88 23.71 -17.51
C GLY A 150 -41.44 24.34 -16.19
N ILE A 151 -40.93 25.57 -16.27
CA ILE A 151 -40.47 26.41 -15.16
C ILE A 151 -41.69 26.99 -14.41
N SER A 152 -41.72 26.87 -13.09
CA SER A 152 -42.60 27.69 -12.23
C SER A 152 -41.80 28.35 -11.10
N LYS A 153 -41.98 29.68 -10.99
CA LYS A 153 -41.28 30.61 -10.10
C LYS A 153 -41.88 30.56 -8.68
N VAL A 154 -41.03 30.45 -7.67
CA VAL A 154 -41.40 30.61 -6.25
C VAL A 154 -41.06 32.03 -5.77
N LYS A 155 -41.98 32.68 -5.05
CA LYS A 155 -41.84 34.01 -4.43
C LYS A 155 -41.33 33.92 -2.97
N PRO A 156 -40.68 34.97 -2.44
CA PRO A 156 -39.96 34.91 -1.16
C PRO A 156 -40.86 35.17 0.07
N ILE A 157 -40.54 34.52 1.19
CA ILE A 157 -41.17 34.73 2.50
C ILE A 157 -40.41 35.81 3.28
N LYS A 158 -41.17 36.74 3.89
CA LYS A 158 -40.71 37.91 4.66
C LYS A 158 -40.31 37.55 6.10
N ARG A 159 -39.32 38.29 6.61
CA ARG A 159 -38.97 38.43 8.04
C ARG A 159 -40.11 39.07 8.85
N ALA A 160 -40.27 38.63 10.10
CA ALA A 160 -40.94 39.40 11.15
C ALA A 160 -40.06 39.43 12.41
N SER A 161 -39.87 40.64 12.91
CA SER A 161 -39.25 41.04 14.17
C SER A 161 -40.34 41.29 15.23
N SER A 162 -40.06 41.02 16.50
CA SER A 162 -40.21 41.97 17.63
C SER A 162 -40.24 41.26 19.00
N ALA A 163 -39.83 42.03 20.01
CA ALA A 163 -39.39 41.69 21.34
C ALA A 163 -40.51 41.54 22.39
N GLY A 164 -40.19 41.02 23.60
CA GLY A 164 -41.11 41.09 24.74
C GLY A 164 -40.80 40.30 26.03
N VAL A 165 -39.66 40.57 26.70
CA VAL A 165 -39.56 40.91 28.16
C VAL A 165 -40.11 39.97 29.30
N LYS A 166 -39.17 39.55 30.18
CA LYS A 166 -39.14 39.35 31.68
C LYS A 166 -39.86 38.21 32.44
N ALA A 167 -39.04 37.29 32.96
CA ALA A 167 -38.69 36.96 34.37
C ALA A 167 -39.72 36.72 35.54
N THR A 168 -39.69 35.47 36.06
CA THR A 168 -39.65 34.98 37.49
C THR A 168 -40.89 35.07 38.43
N PRO A 169 -41.00 34.34 39.60
CA PRO A 169 -40.41 33.05 40.09
C PRO A 169 -41.36 32.08 40.89
N ARG A 170 -40.83 30.89 41.28
CA ARG A 170 -41.22 29.94 42.38
C ARG A 170 -42.49 29.08 42.18
N LYS A 171 -42.55 27.78 42.54
CA LYS A 171 -42.28 27.15 43.86
C LYS A 171 -42.15 25.61 43.74
N LYS A 172 -41.35 25.02 44.63
CA LYS A 172 -41.14 23.57 44.86
C LYS A 172 -42.39 22.88 45.41
N THR A 173 -42.61 21.62 45.02
CA THR A 173 -43.22 20.58 45.89
C THR A 173 -42.54 19.22 45.63
N LYS A 174 -42.05 18.61 46.70
CA LYS A 174 -41.65 17.21 46.79
C LYS A 174 -42.91 16.38 47.09
N SER A 175 -43.04 15.20 46.50
CA SER A 175 -43.65 14.06 47.20
C SER A 175 -42.99 12.75 46.79
N SER A 176 -42.46 12.09 47.81
CA SER A 176 -42.10 10.68 47.87
C SER A 176 -43.33 9.79 47.69
N LEU A 177 -43.16 8.59 47.11
CA LEU A 177 -43.35 7.34 47.85
C LEU A 177 -43.09 6.12 46.94
N SER A 178 -42.22 5.27 47.47
CA SER A 178 -42.00 3.85 47.22
C SER A 178 -43.28 3.02 47.10
N ARG A 179 -43.28 2.00 46.22
CA ARG A 179 -44.03 0.77 46.48
C ARG A 179 -43.31 -0.46 45.92
N SER A 180 -43.34 -1.46 46.78
CA SER A 180 -42.63 -2.74 46.84
C SER A 180 -43.16 -3.78 45.85
N TYR A 181 -42.26 -4.66 45.43
CA TYR A 181 -42.56 -5.95 44.80
C TYR A 181 -43.18 -6.92 45.83
N THR A 182 -44.20 -7.66 45.40
CA THR A 182 -44.56 -8.96 45.97
C THR A 182 -44.87 -9.92 44.83
N ASP A 183 -44.38 -11.14 45.00
CA ASP A 183 -44.47 -12.29 44.10
C ASP A 183 -45.63 -13.18 44.57
N SER A 184 -46.58 -13.49 43.67
CA SER A 184 -47.47 -14.67 43.66
C SER A 184 -48.74 -14.40 42.83
N ASP A 185 -48.79 -14.90 41.59
CA ASP A 185 -49.76 -15.92 41.17
C ASP A 185 -49.79 -16.12 39.64
N VAL A 186 -49.73 -17.41 39.28
CA VAL A 186 -49.64 -18.00 37.95
C VAL A 186 -51.05 -18.15 37.36
N VAL A 187 -51.21 -18.05 36.02
CA VAL A 187 -51.83 -19.07 35.13
C VAL A 187 -52.09 -18.50 33.73
N ASN A 188 -51.47 -19.16 32.74
CA ASN A 188 -51.79 -19.33 31.32
C ASN A 188 -52.41 -18.17 30.52
N GLU A 189 -51.59 -17.54 29.67
CA GLU A 189 -51.82 -17.51 28.21
C GLU A 189 -50.45 -17.51 27.49
N LYS A 190 -50.21 -18.49 26.61
CA LYS A 190 -49.05 -18.51 25.71
C LYS A 190 -49.44 -17.86 24.37
N PRO A 191 -48.58 -16.99 23.83
CA PRO A 191 -48.20 -17.09 22.43
C PRO A 191 -46.69 -17.32 22.30
N SER A 192 -46.34 -18.22 21.38
CA SER A 192 -44.99 -18.71 21.14
C SER A 192 -44.09 -17.65 20.50
N MET A 193 -43.03 -17.26 21.21
CA MET A 193 -41.90 -16.48 20.67
C MET A 193 -40.57 -17.01 21.24
N LEU A 194 -40.37 -18.33 21.19
CA LEU A 194 -39.10 -18.97 21.50
C LEU A 194 -38.74 -19.92 20.36
N ASN A 195 -38.27 -19.33 19.26
CA ASN A 195 -37.50 -20.00 18.22
C ASN A 195 -36.58 -18.98 17.52
N HIS A 196 -35.71 -18.34 18.31
CA HIS A 196 -34.42 -17.87 17.80
C HIS A 196 -33.36 -18.25 18.81
N SER A 197 -32.82 -19.45 18.64
CA SER A 197 -31.56 -19.88 19.22
C SER A 197 -30.49 -18.85 18.85
N PHE A 198 -30.11 -18.00 19.80
CA PHE A 198 -28.87 -17.24 19.74
C PHE A 198 -27.70 -18.20 20.02
N SER A 199 -27.43 -19.09 19.07
CA SER A 199 -26.13 -19.74 18.94
C SER A 199 -25.43 -19.12 17.73
N LYS A 200 -24.82 -17.95 17.93
CA LYS A 200 -23.65 -17.55 17.16
C LYS A 200 -22.54 -17.27 18.15
N LYS A 201 -21.61 -18.22 18.24
CA LYS A 201 -20.28 -18.06 18.84
C LYS A 201 -19.77 -16.67 18.47
N SER A 202 -19.36 -15.86 19.44
CA SER A 202 -18.75 -14.57 19.14
C SER A 202 -17.50 -14.81 18.29
N SER A 203 -17.56 -14.42 17.02
CA SER A 203 -16.48 -14.59 16.06
C SER A 203 -15.43 -13.47 16.19
N LEU A 204 -15.21 -12.94 17.39
CA LEU A 204 -14.18 -11.93 17.66
C LEU A 204 -12.75 -12.46 17.43
N LEU A 205 -12.60 -13.78 17.28
CA LEU A 205 -11.33 -14.48 17.06
C LEU A 205 -11.17 -15.08 15.66
N HIS A 206 -12.19 -15.03 14.79
CA HIS A 206 -12.03 -15.43 13.40
C HIS A 206 -11.41 -14.28 12.60
N ARG A 207 -10.08 -14.16 12.69
CA ARG A 207 -9.31 -13.41 11.71
C ARG A 207 -9.44 -14.14 10.37
N PRO A 208 -9.93 -13.52 9.29
CA PRO A 208 -9.75 -14.07 7.96
C PRO A 208 -8.23 -14.08 7.71
N SER A 209 -7.61 -15.25 7.81
CA SER A 209 -6.15 -15.38 7.69
C SER A 209 -5.66 -15.13 6.27
N ASN A 210 -6.53 -15.29 5.26
CA ASN A 210 -6.19 -15.18 3.85
C ASN A 210 -7.28 -14.39 3.09
N ILE A 211 -7.34 -13.07 3.25
CA ILE A 211 -8.06 -12.25 2.27
C ILE A 211 -7.10 -12.01 1.12
N LEU A 212 -7.30 -12.77 0.03
CA LEU A 212 -6.49 -12.65 -1.17
C LEU A 212 -6.61 -11.23 -1.70
N ARG A 213 -5.46 -10.65 -2.07
CA ARG A 213 -5.43 -9.35 -2.72
C ARG A 213 -6.10 -9.51 -4.09
N PRO A 214 -7.09 -8.67 -4.45
CA PRO A 214 -7.62 -8.66 -5.79
C PRO A 214 -6.50 -8.37 -6.77
N GLU A 215 -6.41 -9.16 -7.84
CA GLU A 215 -5.43 -8.91 -8.88
C GLU A 215 -5.63 -7.50 -9.42
N THR A 216 -4.55 -6.73 -9.40
CA THR A 216 -4.57 -5.43 -10.06
C THR A 216 -4.22 -5.68 -11.53
N PRO A 217 -5.07 -5.26 -12.50
CA PRO A 217 -4.80 -5.49 -13.90
C PRO A 217 -3.39 -5.05 -14.28
N PRO A 218 -2.69 -5.82 -15.15
CA PRO A 218 -1.35 -5.49 -15.58
C PRO A 218 -1.35 -4.11 -16.24
N LEU A 219 -0.25 -3.37 -16.03
CA LEU A 219 -0.07 -2.07 -16.66
C LEU A 219 0.27 -2.29 -18.14
N ASP A 220 -0.58 -1.79 -19.03
CA ASP A 220 -0.23 -1.68 -20.44
C ASP A 220 0.85 -0.60 -20.58
N LEU A 221 2.06 -0.98 -21.00
CA LEU A 221 3.18 -0.05 -21.14
C LEU A 221 3.26 0.58 -22.53
N GLU A 222 2.73 -0.07 -23.56
CA GLU A 222 2.88 0.33 -24.97
C GLU A 222 1.85 1.39 -25.37
N ASN A 223 0.63 1.28 -24.85
CA ASN A 223 -0.44 2.19 -25.23
C ASN A 223 -0.24 3.58 -24.62
N VAL A 224 -0.24 4.59 -25.49
CA VAL A 224 -0.12 5.99 -25.13
C VAL A 224 -1.52 6.55 -24.88
N SER A 225 -1.74 7.14 -23.69
CA SER A 225 -3.05 7.74 -23.39
C SER A 225 -3.34 8.91 -24.33
N GLU A 226 -4.61 9.09 -24.72
CA GLU A 226 -5.04 10.22 -25.56
C GLU A 226 -4.63 11.55 -24.91
N THR A 227 -4.77 11.65 -23.59
CA THR A 227 -4.37 12.82 -22.81
C THR A 227 -2.88 13.12 -22.93
N LEU A 228 -2.01 12.10 -23.03
CA LEU A 228 -0.57 12.33 -23.22
C LEU A 228 -0.28 12.84 -24.64
N LEU A 229 -0.93 12.26 -25.65
CA LEU A 229 -0.81 12.69 -27.05
C LEU A 229 -1.22 14.15 -27.24
N GLU A 230 -2.32 14.57 -26.63
CA GLU A 230 -2.82 15.96 -26.68
C GLU A 230 -1.84 16.98 -26.10
N LYS A 231 -1.01 16.59 -25.13
CA LYS A 231 -0.08 17.50 -24.45
C LYS A 231 1.12 17.89 -25.30
N ASN A 232 1.41 17.20 -26.41
CA ASN A 232 2.51 17.48 -27.34
C ASN A 232 3.82 17.86 -26.62
N ILE A 233 4.32 16.94 -25.79
CA ILE A 233 5.46 17.17 -24.90
C ILE A 233 6.75 17.08 -25.72
N LYS A 234 7.64 18.05 -25.54
CA LYS A 234 9.01 17.98 -26.05
C LYS A 234 9.89 17.35 -25.00
N ALA A 235 10.46 16.18 -25.30
CA ALA A 235 11.38 15.50 -24.40
C ALA A 235 12.60 16.39 -24.09
N SER A 236 13.00 16.41 -22.81
CA SER A 236 14.25 17.03 -22.38
C SER A 236 15.44 16.17 -22.82
N GLN A 237 16.60 16.81 -23.03
CA GLN A 237 17.86 16.12 -23.32
C GLN A 237 18.49 15.50 -22.07
N MET A 238 18.02 15.87 -20.88
CA MET A 238 18.47 15.32 -19.61
C MET A 238 18.06 13.85 -19.46
N LYS A 239 18.86 13.10 -18.69
CA LYS A 239 18.55 11.73 -18.27
C LYS A 239 17.82 11.76 -16.93
N PHE A 240 16.75 10.98 -16.84
CA PHE A 240 15.93 10.92 -15.63
C PHE A 240 16.07 9.57 -14.94
N GLY A 241 16.29 9.58 -13.64
CA GLY A 241 16.29 8.40 -12.79
C GLY A 241 14.91 8.21 -12.15
N PHE A 242 14.51 6.98 -11.88
CA PHE A 242 13.27 6.68 -11.14
C PHE A 242 13.47 5.53 -10.15
N LEU A 243 13.22 5.81 -8.88
CA LEU A 243 13.31 4.86 -7.77
C LEU A 243 11.90 4.47 -7.31
N GLY A 244 11.56 3.18 -7.47
CA GLY A 244 10.31 2.62 -6.98
C GLY A 244 9.25 2.41 -8.06
N LEU A 245 9.07 1.16 -8.48
CA LEU A 245 8.07 0.76 -9.49
C LEU A 245 6.84 0.16 -8.79
N GLY A 246 6.23 0.96 -7.92
CA GLY A 246 4.98 0.65 -7.24
C GLY A 246 3.75 1.02 -8.08
N ILE A 247 2.56 1.01 -7.47
CA ILE A 247 1.29 1.35 -8.14
C ILE A 247 1.36 2.71 -8.84
N MET A 248 1.91 3.73 -8.16
CA MET A 248 2.06 5.07 -8.73
C MET A 248 3.26 5.17 -9.66
N GLY A 249 4.43 4.73 -9.19
CA GLY A 249 5.69 4.85 -9.93
C GLY A 249 5.66 4.20 -11.31
N SER A 250 5.02 3.05 -11.46
CA SER A 250 4.88 2.36 -12.74
C SER A 250 4.12 3.19 -13.79
N GLY A 251 3.00 3.82 -13.41
CA GLY A 251 2.24 4.70 -14.32
C GLY A 251 3.00 5.99 -14.66
N ILE A 252 3.74 6.54 -13.70
CA ILE A 252 4.58 7.73 -13.91
C ILE A 252 5.70 7.43 -14.92
N VAL A 253 6.46 6.34 -14.71
CA VAL A 253 7.55 5.93 -15.60
C VAL A 253 7.04 5.63 -17.00
N LYS A 254 5.90 4.94 -17.13
CA LYS A 254 5.24 4.72 -18.42
C LYS A 254 5.05 6.04 -19.18
N ASN A 255 4.48 7.05 -18.53
CA ASN A 255 4.23 8.34 -19.16
C ASN A 255 5.52 9.11 -19.50
N LEU A 256 6.58 8.96 -18.71
CA LEU A 256 7.88 9.54 -19.05
C LEU A 256 8.48 8.90 -20.31
N LEU A 257 8.46 7.57 -20.41
CA LEU A 257 8.94 6.83 -21.58
C LEU A 257 8.11 7.15 -22.83
N ASN A 258 6.79 7.13 -22.73
CA ASN A 258 5.88 7.45 -23.84
C ASN A 258 5.96 8.92 -24.29
N SER A 259 6.50 9.80 -23.46
CA SER A 259 6.82 11.19 -23.83
C SER A 259 8.21 11.35 -24.46
N GLY A 260 8.96 10.26 -24.65
CA GLY A 260 10.28 10.23 -25.26
C GLY A 260 11.44 10.58 -24.32
N HIS A 261 11.21 10.62 -23.00
CA HIS A 261 12.29 10.85 -22.03
C HIS A 261 13.15 9.60 -21.87
N LYS A 262 14.45 9.81 -21.63
CA LYS A 262 15.39 8.73 -21.28
C LYS A 262 15.29 8.46 -19.78
N VAL A 263 14.84 7.26 -19.41
CA VAL A 263 14.60 6.90 -18.01
C VAL A 263 15.48 5.72 -17.59
N ILE A 264 16.19 5.90 -16.49
CA ILE A 264 16.90 4.85 -15.76
C ILE A 264 16.05 4.46 -14.55
N VAL A 265 15.71 3.18 -14.41
CA VAL A 265 14.81 2.70 -13.36
C VAL A 265 15.52 1.79 -12.39
N TRP A 266 15.09 1.86 -11.13
CA TRP A 266 15.45 0.89 -10.11
C TRP A 266 14.24 0.58 -9.23
N ASN A 267 14.15 -0.67 -8.81
CA ASN A 267 13.19 -1.11 -7.82
C ASN A 267 13.78 -2.24 -6.99
N ARG A 268 13.48 -2.26 -5.68
CA ARG A 268 13.96 -3.30 -4.75
C ARG A 268 13.66 -4.72 -5.24
N THR A 269 12.49 -4.93 -5.84
CA THR A 269 12.15 -6.17 -6.53
C THR A 269 12.51 -6.03 -8.01
N ALA A 270 13.66 -6.58 -8.41
CA ALA A 270 14.21 -6.45 -9.76
C ALA A 270 13.27 -6.95 -10.87
N ALA A 271 12.45 -7.97 -10.58
CA ALA A 271 11.47 -8.50 -11.53
C ALA A 271 10.49 -7.43 -12.06
N LYS A 272 10.20 -6.39 -11.27
CA LYS A 272 9.31 -5.29 -11.70
C LYS A 272 9.94 -4.35 -12.74
N CYS A 273 11.26 -4.38 -12.91
CA CYS A 273 11.96 -3.56 -13.90
C CYS A 273 11.92 -4.17 -15.30
N LYS A 274 11.76 -5.50 -15.42
CA LYS A 274 11.87 -6.25 -16.68
C LYS A 274 10.91 -5.74 -17.76
N ASP A 275 9.69 -5.37 -17.39
CA ASP A 275 8.72 -4.89 -18.38
C ASP A 275 9.04 -3.48 -18.88
N PHE A 276 9.69 -2.66 -18.06
CA PHE A 276 10.13 -1.31 -18.45
C PHE A 276 11.36 -1.33 -19.37
N GLU A 277 12.23 -2.32 -19.21
CA GLU A 277 13.38 -2.54 -20.12
C GLU A 277 12.92 -2.83 -21.55
N LYS A 278 11.86 -3.64 -21.72
CA LYS A 278 11.27 -3.95 -23.03
C LYS A 278 10.78 -2.70 -23.77
N VAL A 279 10.30 -1.69 -23.04
CA VAL A 279 9.80 -0.43 -23.60
C VAL A 279 10.84 0.71 -23.55
N GLY A 280 12.12 0.39 -23.33
CA GLY A 280 13.24 1.30 -23.53
C GLY A 280 13.80 1.98 -22.27
N ALA A 281 13.39 1.58 -21.07
CA ALA A 281 14.07 2.01 -19.84
C ALA A 281 15.43 1.32 -19.67
N THR A 282 16.39 2.02 -19.08
CA THR A 282 17.66 1.42 -18.63
C THR A 282 17.50 0.92 -17.20
N ILE A 283 17.95 -0.30 -16.88
CA ILE A 283 17.87 -0.83 -15.50
C ILE A 283 19.20 -0.59 -14.78
N ALA A 284 19.13 0.01 -13.60
CA ALA A 284 20.24 0.10 -12.67
C ALA A 284 20.13 -0.95 -11.55
N VAL A 285 21.24 -1.25 -10.87
CA VAL A 285 21.30 -2.29 -9.83
C VAL A 285 21.07 -1.73 -8.43
N THR A 286 21.45 -0.47 -8.19
CA THR A 286 21.25 0.22 -6.91
C THR A 286 20.70 1.64 -7.08
N PRO A 287 20.09 2.24 -6.04
CA PRO A 287 19.69 3.65 -6.08
C PRO A 287 20.84 4.60 -6.39
N CYS A 288 22.03 4.34 -5.86
CA CYS A 288 23.24 5.09 -6.16
C CYS A 288 23.58 5.08 -7.66
N ASP A 289 23.49 3.91 -8.32
CA ASP A 289 23.79 3.78 -9.75
C ASP A 289 22.81 4.60 -10.62
N VAL A 290 21.52 4.65 -10.24
CA VAL A 290 20.52 5.49 -10.92
C VAL A 290 20.95 6.96 -10.86
N VAL A 291 21.34 7.42 -9.67
CA VAL A 291 21.71 8.81 -9.46
C VAL A 291 23.00 9.15 -10.20
N GLU A 292 23.99 8.24 -10.22
CA GLU A 292 25.23 8.42 -10.98
C GLU A 292 24.95 8.64 -12.48
N GLU A 293 24.02 7.89 -13.07
CA GLU A 293 23.70 7.97 -14.50
C GLU A 293 22.70 9.06 -14.89
N ALA A 294 21.86 9.50 -13.96
CA ALA A 294 20.80 10.49 -14.19
C ALA A 294 21.21 11.92 -13.80
N ASP A 295 20.63 12.91 -14.48
CA ASP A 295 20.75 14.32 -14.09
C ASP A 295 19.75 14.67 -12.97
N ILE A 296 18.54 14.10 -13.06
CA ILE A 296 17.47 14.27 -12.07
C ILE A 296 16.87 12.90 -11.75
N THR A 297 16.79 12.55 -10.47
CA THR A 297 16.22 11.28 -9.99
C THR A 297 14.93 11.51 -9.22
N PHE A 298 13.85 10.87 -9.63
CA PHE A 298 12.58 10.83 -8.90
C PHE A 298 12.53 9.63 -7.95
N SER A 299 11.90 9.78 -6.79
CA SER A 299 11.65 8.73 -5.81
C SER A 299 10.16 8.62 -5.50
N CYS A 300 9.58 7.43 -5.63
CA CYS A 300 8.18 7.17 -5.32
C CYS A 300 8.02 5.80 -4.65
N VAL A 301 8.19 5.76 -3.33
CA VAL A 301 8.15 4.55 -2.50
C VAL A 301 6.97 4.57 -1.52
N ALA A 302 6.89 3.59 -0.62
CA ALA A 302 5.66 3.33 0.15
C ALA A 302 5.43 4.33 1.30
N ASP A 303 6.48 4.67 2.04
CA ASP A 303 6.38 5.37 3.31
C ASP A 303 7.68 6.15 3.66
N PRO A 304 7.68 7.00 4.69
CA PRO A 304 8.86 7.76 5.11
C PRO A 304 10.10 6.91 5.40
N GLN A 305 9.91 5.71 5.95
CA GLN A 305 11.02 4.83 6.28
C GLN A 305 11.69 4.31 5.01
N ALA A 306 10.91 3.88 4.02
CA ALA A 306 11.42 3.49 2.72
C ALA A 306 12.12 4.65 2.01
N ALA A 307 11.60 5.88 2.10
CA ALA A 307 12.23 7.06 1.51
C ALA A 307 13.60 7.34 2.17
N LYS A 308 13.68 7.29 3.51
CA LYS A 308 14.95 7.38 4.24
C LYS A 308 15.91 6.25 3.85
N GLU A 309 15.45 5.02 3.72
CA GLU A 309 16.29 3.90 3.28
C GLU A 309 16.82 4.08 1.85
N MET A 310 16.04 4.68 0.93
CA MET A 310 16.52 5.01 -0.41
C MET A 310 17.68 5.99 -0.39
N VAL A 311 17.67 6.93 0.55
CA VAL A 311 18.65 8.01 0.63
C VAL A 311 19.87 7.60 1.47
N PHE A 312 19.64 7.16 2.70
CA PHE A 312 20.64 6.87 3.73
C PHE A 312 21.07 5.40 3.79
N GLY A 313 20.34 4.50 3.14
CA GLY A 313 20.64 3.07 3.17
C GLY A 313 21.92 2.72 2.41
N ASN A 314 22.34 1.46 2.56
CA ASN A 314 23.50 0.94 1.83
C ASN A 314 23.26 1.05 0.31
N CYS A 315 24.23 1.63 -0.41
CA CYS A 315 24.10 1.94 -1.84
C CYS A 315 22.91 2.87 -2.17
N GLY A 316 22.43 3.62 -1.17
CA GLY A 316 21.43 4.67 -1.34
C GLY A 316 21.97 5.90 -2.08
N VAL A 317 21.09 6.87 -2.30
CA VAL A 317 21.36 8.11 -3.06
C VAL A 317 22.61 8.83 -2.56
N LEU A 318 22.82 8.89 -1.25
CA LEU A 318 23.98 9.59 -0.67
C LEU A 318 25.31 8.90 -0.99
N HIS A 319 25.33 7.64 -1.39
CA HIS A 319 26.57 6.96 -1.74
C HIS A 319 27.08 7.30 -3.15
N CYS A 320 26.30 8.06 -3.93
CA CYS A 320 26.70 8.55 -5.25
C CYS A 320 27.91 9.51 -5.15
N PRO A 321 29.06 9.17 -5.75
CA PRO A 321 30.23 10.05 -5.75
C PRO A 321 29.99 11.37 -6.47
N SER A 322 29.17 11.36 -7.53
CA SER A 322 28.89 12.51 -8.39
C SER A 322 27.58 13.24 -8.03
N LEU A 323 27.13 13.15 -6.76
CA LEU A 323 25.86 13.76 -6.32
C LEU A 323 25.82 15.30 -6.46
N GLU A 324 26.98 15.94 -6.55
CA GLU A 324 27.10 17.39 -6.76
C GLU A 324 26.32 17.83 -8.02
N SER A 325 25.52 18.88 -7.89
CA SER A 325 24.66 19.46 -8.95
C SER A 325 23.55 18.56 -9.50
N LYS A 326 23.44 17.29 -9.09
CA LYS A 326 22.34 16.40 -9.47
C LYS A 326 21.05 16.73 -8.73
N GLY A 327 19.92 16.50 -9.38
CA GLY A 327 18.59 16.72 -8.80
C GLY A 327 18.01 15.45 -8.16
N TYR A 328 17.40 15.59 -6.98
CA TYR A 328 16.60 14.56 -6.35
C TYR A 328 15.20 15.08 -6.07
N VAL A 329 14.19 14.38 -6.58
CA VAL A 329 12.79 14.77 -6.48
C VAL A 329 12.04 13.69 -5.69
N GLU A 330 11.66 14.02 -4.46
CA GLU A 330 10.94 13.09 -3.57
C GLU A 330 9.42 13.22 -3.76
N MET A 331 8.80 12.16 -4.30
CA MET A 331 7.37 12.10 -4.62
C MET A 331 6.58 11.21 -3.65
N THR A 332 7.25 10.57 -2.70
CA THR A 332 6.64 9.74 -1.66
C THR A 332 5.88 10.61 -0.68
N SER A 333 4.69 10.15 -0.27
CA SER A 333 3.96 10.80 0.81
C SER A 333 4.68 10.60 2.14
N ILE A 334 5.36 11.66 2.58
CA ILE A 334 6.18 11.76 3.79
C ILE A 334 5.76 12.96 4.64
N ASP A 335 6.20 12.99 5.91
CA ASP A 335 6.11 14.15 6.78
C ASP A 335 7.20 15.19 6.46
N ALA A 336 6.97 16.43 6.91
CA ALA A 336 7.88 17.55 6.68
C ALA A 336 9.27 17.31 7.28
N ASP A 337 9.36 16.69 8.45
CA ASP A 337 10.64 16.42 9.11
C ASP A 337 11.48 15.43 8.32
N THR A 338 10.87 14.35 7.80
CA THR A 338 11.55 13.43 6.88
C THR A 338 12.03 14.14 5.61
N SER A 339 11.25 15.07 5.06
CA SER A 339 11.66 15.87 3.90
C SER A 339 12.86 16.77 4.24
N HIS A 340 12.87 17.35 5.45
CA HIS A 340 13.98 18.14 5.99
C HIS A 340 15.26 17.32 6.17
N ASP A 341 15.17 16.11 6.73
CA ASP A 341 16.31 15.22 6.89
C ASP A 341 16.95 14.90 5.52
N ILE A 342 16.12 14.63 4.50
CA ILE A 342 16.58 14.26 3.17
C ILE A 342 17.25 15.45 2.46
N VAL A 343 16.64 16.65 2.49
CA VAL A 343 17.24 17.84 1.87
C VAL A 343 18.57 18.19 2.53
N GLU A 344 18.66 18.13 3.86
CA GLU A 344 19.90 18.44 4.57
C GLU A 344 21.04 17.53 4.10
N ALA A 345 20.76 16.23 3.99
CA ALA A 345 21.76 15.26 3.56
C ALA A 345 22.17 15.41 2.10
N ILE A 346 21.21 15.66 1.20
CA ILE A 346 21.47 15.81 -0.25
C ILE A 346 22.20 17.13 -0.53
N SER A 347 21.72 18.24 0.03
CA SER A 347 22.35 19.55 -0.14
C SER A 347 23.71 19.63 0.58
N GLY A 348 23.90 18.91 1.68
CA GLY A 348 25.22 18.76 2.33
C GLY A 348 26.29 18.12 1.43
N LYS A 349 25.88 17.44 0.35
CA LYS A 349 26.77 16.89 -0.70
C LYS A 349 26.74 17.68 -2.00
N GLY A 350 26.13 18.87 -2.00
CA GLY A 350 26.02 19.73 -3.18
C GLY A 350 24.92 19.33 -4.17
N GLY A 351 24.04 18.40 -3.82
CA GLY A 351 22.88 18.04 -4.63
C GLY A 351 21.72 19.03 -4.47
N ARG A 352 20.83 19.05 -5.46
CA ARG A 352 19.58 19.84 -5.46
C ARG A 352 18.40 18.94 -5.04
N TYR A 353 17.48 19.49 -4.24
CA TYR A 353 16.34 18.75 -3.72
C TYR A 353 15.02 19.47 -4.00
N LEU A 354 14.01 18.69 -4.36
CA LEU A 354 12.63 19.16 -4.50
C LEU A 354 11.70 18.11 -3.89
N GLU A 355 10.80 18.52 -3.00
CA GLU A 355 9.66 17.67 -2.65
C GLU A 355 8.55 17.89 -3.67
N ALA A 356 7.92 16.81 -4.16
CA ALA A 356 6.89 16.84 -5.19
C ALA A 356 5.77 15.82 -4.87
N GLN A 357 4.95 16.15 -3.87
CA GLN A 357 3.84 15.31 -3.42
C GLN A 357 2.79 15.13 -4.53
N ILE A 358 2.31 13.91 -4.73
CA ILE A 358 1.36 13.57 -5.79
C ILE A 358 -0.05 13.33 -5.25
N GLN A 359 -1.03 13.86 -5.97
CA GLN A 359 -2.45 13.66 -5.72
C GLN A 359 -3.07 12.92 -6.91
N GLY A 360 -3.82 11.86 -6.60
CA GLY A 360 -4.41 10.96 -7.59
C GLY A 360 -4.30 9.50 -7.17
N SER A 361 -4.82 8.60 -8.00
CA SER A 361 -4.75 7.16 -7.82
C SER A 361 -4.05 6.50 -9.01
N LYS A 362 -3.97 5.16 -9.00
CA LYS A 362 -3.45 4.34 -10.12
C LYS A 362 -3.89 4.88 -11.49
N THR A 363 -5.19 5.11 -11.68
CA THR A 363 -5.75 5.55 -12.97
C THR A 363 -5.18 6.89 -13.43
N GLN A 364 -5.09 7.88 -12.53
CA GLN A 364 -4.50 9.18 -12.89
C GLN A 364 -3.00 9.09 -13.15
N ALA A 365 -2.29 8.16 -12.48
CA ALA A 365 -0.88 7.92 -12.74
C ALA A 365 -0.66 7.31 -14.13
N GLU A 366 -1.55 6.41 -14.58
CA GLU A 366 -1.51 5.78 -15.91
C GLU A 366 -1.87 6.77 -17.02
N GLU A 367 -2.87 7.61 -16.79
CA GLU A 367 -3.34 8.61 -17.77
C GLU A 367 -2.44 9.85 -17.85
N GLY A 368 -1.54 10.05 -16.89
CA GLY A 368 -0.72 11.25 -16.76
C GLY A 368 -1.53 12.46 -16.28
N THR A 369 -2.57 12.24 -15.47
CA THR A 369 -3.51 13.28 -15.00
C THR A 369 -3.38 13.58 -13.51
N LEU A 370 -2.27 13.19 -12.88
CA LEU A 370 -1.96 13.52 -11.49
C LEU A 370 -1.97 15.03 -11.24
N ILE A 371 -2.00 15.41 -9.97
CA ILE A 371 -1.72 16.78 -9.55
C ILE A 371 -0.46 16.74 -8.68
N ILE A 372 0.52 17.59 -9.01
CA ILE A 372 1.78 17.67 -8.29
C ILE A 372 1.78 18.91 -7.39
N LEU A 373 2.19 18.72 -6.13
CA LEU A 373 2.41 19.76 -5.15
C LEU A 373 3.91 19.79 -4.87
N ALA A 374 4.61 20.80 -5.34
CA ALA A 374 6.05 20.91 -5.25
C ALA A 374 6.48 22.05 -4.34
N ALA A 375 7.57 21.87 -3.59
CA ALA A 375 8.25 22.93 -2.84
C ALA A 375 9.75 22.65 -2.74
N GLY A 376 10.57 23.69 -2.64
CA GLY A 376 12.02 23.56 -2.53
C GLY A 376 12.80 24.32 -3.59
N ASP A 377 13.73 23.65 -4.27
CA ASP A 377 14.56 24.28 -5.30
C ASP A 377 13.72 24.65 -6.55
N ARG A 378 13.58 25.96 -6.79
CA ARG A 378 12.84 26.48 -7.94
C ARG A 378 13.47 26.09 -9.28
N THR A 379 14.79 26.08 -9.38
CA THR A 379 15.49 25.71 -10.62
C THR A 379 15.23 24.25 -10.96
N LEU A 380 15.24 23.37 -9.96
CA LEU A 380 14.94 21.95 -10.15
C LEU A 380 13.46 21.74 -10.53
N PHE A 381 12.54 22.51 -9.94
CA PHE A 381 11.13 22.51 -10.35
C PHE A 381 10.94 22.94 -11.81
N ASP A 382 11.68 23.94 -12.27
CA ASP A 382 11.64 24.43 -13.65
C ASP A 382 12.29 23.42 -14.63
N ASP A 383 13.39 22.77 -14.24
CA ASP A 383 14.04 21.69 -15.02
C ASP A 383 13.10 20.46 -15.20
N CYS A 384 12.26 20.19 -14.20
CA CYS A 384 11.31 19.06 -14.21
C CYS A 384 10.03 19.30 -15.03
N GLN A 385 9.82 20.49 -15.62
CA GLN A 385 8.52 20.84 -16.23
C GLN A 385 8.06 19.89 -17.33
N SER A 386 8.99 19.40 -18.16
CA SER A 386 8.66 18.42 -19.21
C SER A 386 8.16 17.09 -18.62
N CYS A 387 8.82 16.61 -17.56
CA CYS A 387 8.42 15.42 -16.81
C CYS A 387 7.09 15.62 -16.09
N PHE A 388 6.90 16.75 -15.42
CA PHE A 388 5.65 17.09 -14.75
C PHE A 388 4.48 17.18 -15.72
N LYS A 389 4.70 17.75 -16.92
CA LYS A 389 3.68 17.76 -17.98
C LYS A 389 3.32 16.35 -18.43
N ALA A 390 4.28 15.44 -18.53
CA ALA A 390 4.02 14.04 -18.88
C ALA A 390 3.15 13.33 -17.84
N MET A 391 3.48 13.44 -16.56
CA MET A 391 2.83 12.65 -15.51
C MET A 391 1.61 13.33 -14.85
N SER A 392 1.40 14.63 -15.07
CA SER A 392 0.37 15.41 -14.36
C SER A 392 -0.48 16.26 -15.28
N LYS A 393 -1.71 16.55 -14.83
CA LYS A 393 -2.57 17.59 -15.41
C LYS A 393 -2.11 18.98 -14.98
N ASN A 394 -1.64 19.11 -13.74
CA ASN A 394 -1.14 20.38 -13.23
C ASN A 394 -0.05 20.17 -12.16
N SER A 395 0.86 21.13 -12.07
CA SER A 395 1.87 21.19 -11.01
C SER A 395 1.81 22.54 -10.31
N PHE A 396 1.80 22.52 -8.98
CA PHE A 396 1.76 23.71 -8.13
C PHE A 396 3.09 23.87 -7.41
N TYR A 397 3.67 25.06 -7.44
CA TYR A 397 4.84 25.41 -6.65
C TYR A 397 4.42 26.17 -5.40
N LEU A 398 4.64 25.56 -4.22
CA LEU A 398 4.18 26.01 -2.91
C LEU A 398 5.27 26.76 -2.13
N GLY A 399 6.24 27.33 -2.84
CA GLY A 399 7.31 28.13 -2.29
C GLY A 399 8.63 27.38 -2.16
N SER A 400 9.65 28.10 -1.71
CA SER A 400 11.00 27.58 -1.48
C SER A 400 11.13 26.73 -0.22
N ASP A 401 10.20 26.88 0.71
CA ASP A 401 10.32 26.25 2.02
C ASP A 401 9.95 24.76 1.92
N ILE A 402 10.94 23.91 2.18
CA ILE A 402 10.76 22.47 2.28
C ILE A 402 9.76 22.15 3.40
N GLY A 403 8.91 21.15 3.16
CA GLY A 403 7.83 20.73 4.03
C GLY A 403 6.48 21.33 3.65
N ASN A 404 6.41 22.40 2.85
CA ASN A 404 5.13 23.00 2.45
C ASN A 404 4.27 22.06 1.61
N ALA A 405 4.86 21.31 0.68
CA ALA A 405 4.13 20.30 -0.09
C ALA A 405 3.67 19.15 0.80
N SER A 406 4.54 18.68 1.71
CA SER A 406 4.24 17.60 2.65
C SER A 406 3.10 17.98 3.63
N LYS A 407 3.09 19.22 4.11
CA LYS A 407 2.01 19.80 4.93
C LYS A 407 0.69 19.91 4.15
N MET A 408 0.74 20.47 2.94
CA MET A 408 -0.45 20.57 2.07
C MET A 408 -1.03 19.19 1.75
N ASN A 409 -0.18 18.22 1.42
CA ASN A 409 -0.58 16.83 1.20
C ASN A 409 -1.29 16.26 2.43
N SER A 410 -0.73 16.42 3.63
CA SER A 410 -1.35 15.95 4.87
C SER A 410 -2.75 16.53 5.09
N VAL A 411 -2.95 17.82 4.80
CA VAL A 411 -4.28 18.46 4.87
C VAL A 411 -5.26 17.83 3.89
N LEU A 412 -4.86 17.60 2.63
CA LEU A 412 -5.70 16.95 1.63
C LEU A 412 -6.06 15.51 2.02
N GLN A 413 -5.11 14.75 2.57
CA GLN A 413 -5.35 13.38 3.01
C GLN A 413 -6.32 13.30 4.20
N VAL A 414 -6.32 14.30 5.11
CA VAL A 414 -7.36 14.42 6.15
C VAL A 414 -8.74 14.55 5.52
N VAL A 415 -8.91 15.48 4.57
CA VAL A 415 -10.20 15.70 3.89
C VAL A 415 -10.65 14.44 3.16
N GLY A 416 -9.76 13.79 2.41
CA GLY A 416 -10.06 12.58 1.67
C GLY A 416 -10.43 11.40 2.57
N GLY A 417 -9.57 11.09 3.56
CA GLY A 417 -9.76 9.95 4.45
C GLY A 417 -11.02 10.04 5.31
N VAL A 418 -11.29 11.23 5.90
CA VAL A 418 -12.51 11.46 6.69
C VAL A 418 -13.76 11.36 5.81
N SER A 419 -13.72 11.90 4.59
CA SER A 419 -14.87 11.82 3.66
C SER A 419 -15.19 10.37 3.26
N LEU A 420 -14.17 9.54 3.06
CA LEU A 420 -14.36 8.12 2.76
C LEU A 420 -14.93 7.34 3.93
N ALA A 421 -14.47 7.61 5.16
CA ALA A 421 -15.03 6.99 6.36
C ALA A 421 -16.49 7.40 6.58
N ALA A 422 -16.80 8.69 6.41
CA ALA A 422 -18.18 9.19 6.49
C ALA A 422 -19.10 8.56 5.43
N LEU A 423 -18.62 8.38 4.20
CA LEU A 423 -19.36 7.68 3.15
C LEU A 423 -19.63 6.22 3.54
N ALA A 424 -18.61 5.53 4.05
CA ALA A 424 -18.73 4.14 4.50
C ALA A 424 -19.77 3.98 5.62
N GLU A 425 -19.77 4.88 6.62
CA GLU A 425 -20.79 4.91 7.67
C GLU A 425 -22.18 5.23 7.13
N GLY A 426 -22.29 6.19 6.21
CA GLY A 426 -23.56 6.54 5.57
C GLY A 426 -24.18 5.38 4.79
N LEU A 427 -23.36 4.65 4.03
CA LEU A 427 -23.79 3.44 3.32
C LEU A 427 -24.25 2.35 4.30
N ALA A 428 -23.48 2.09 5.36
CA ALA A 428 -23.84 1.09 6.36
C ALA A 428 -25.13 1.45 7.12
N LEU A 429 -25.33 2.75 7.41
CA LEU A 429 -26.56 3.25 8.03
C LEU A 429 -27.76 3.11 7.09
N ALA A 430 -27.60 3.41 5.80
CA ALA A 430 -28.66 3.24 4.80
C ALA A 430 -29.11 1.78 4.71
N ASP A 431 -28.17 0.83 4.64
CA ASP A 431 -28.46 -0.61 4.67
C ASP A 431 -29.22 -0.99 5.96
N ARG A 432 -28.75 -0.53 7.12
CA ARG A 432 -29.39 -0.83 8.40
C ARG A 432 -30.79 -0.21 8.55
N ALA A 433 -31.04 0.91 7.88
CA ALA A 433 -32.33 1.59 7.81
C ALA A 433 -33.29 0.97 6.77
N GLY A 434 -32.86 -0.05 6.01
CA GLY A 434 -33.65 -0.69 4.97
C GLY A 434 -33.75 0.13 3.67
N LEU A 435 -32.81 1.06 3.46
CA LEU A 435 -32.69 1.82 2.21
C LEU A 435 -31.73 1.11 1.26
N ASN A 436 -32.01 1.20 -0.05
CA ASN A 436 -31.07 0.72 -1.05
C ASN A 436 -29.85 1.65 -1.12
N GLN A 437 -28.66 1.07 -1.00
CA GLN A 437 -27.39 1.80 -1.03
C GLN A 437 -27.11 2.44 -2.40
N ALA A 438 -27.59 1.82 -3.48
CA ALA A 438 -27.46 2.38 -4.83
C ALA A 438 -28.23 3.69 -4.95
N ASP A 439 -29.47 3.73 -4.44
CA ASP A 439 -30.31 4.94 -4.42
C ASP A 439 -29.63 6.07 -3.63
N LEU A 440 -28.94 5.75 -2.51
CA LEU A 440 -28.17 6.74 -1.77
C LEU A 440 -27.07 7.37 -2.63
N LEU A 441 -26.31 6.59 -3.40
CA LEU A 441 -25.27 7.12 -4.27
C LEU A 441 -25.85 7.95 -5.43
N ASP A 442 -26.96 7.51 -6.01
CA ASP A 442 -27.64 8.24 -7.08
C ASP A 442 -28.15 9.60 -6.59
N VAL A 443 -28.74 9.64 -5.38
CA VAL A 443 -29.14 10.88 -4.73
C VAL A 443 -27.92 11.75 -4.41
N LEU A 444 -26.87 11.18 -3.81
CA LEU A 444 -25.64 11.90 -3.46
C LEU A 444 -25.00 12.57 -4.68
N ALA A 445 -24.96 11.89 -5.83
CA ALA A 445 -24.41 12.39 -7.08
C ALA A 445 -25.14 13.64 -7.63
N LEU A 446 -26.39 13.88 -7.21
CA LEU A 446 -27.18 15.05 -7.60
C LEU A 446 -27.08 16.21 -6.59
N THR A 447 -26.44 16.00 -5.45
CA THR A 447 -26.31 17.02 -4.39
C THR A 447 -25.04 17.86 -4.55
N PRO A 448 -24.92 19.01 -3.87
CA PRO A 448 -23.67 19.77 -3.80
C PRO A 448 -22.49 19.03 -3.15
N LEU A 449 -22.73 17.87 -2.51
CA LEU A 449 -21.70 17.02 -1.93
C LEU A 449 -21.10 16.03 -2.96
N ALA A 450 -21.61 16.03 -4.19
CA ALA A 450 -21.16 15.13 -5.24
C ALA A 450 -19.65 15.30 -5.50
N SER A 451 -18.92 14.23 -5.28
CA SER A 451 -17.49 14.13 -5.59
C SER A 451 -17.29 12.88 -6.45
N PRO A 452 -16.67 12.99 -7.65
CA PRO A 452 -16.39 11.84 -8.50
C PRO A 452 -15.65 10.72 -7.75
N HIS A 453 -14.73 11.11 -6.85
CA HIS A 453 -13.99 10.17 -6.01
C HIS A 453 -14.92 9.41 -5.04
N LEU A 454 -15.81 10.11 -4.33
CA LEU A 454 -16.74 9.47 -3.40
C LEU A 454 -17.72 8.55 -4.12
N ILE A 455 -18.24 8.96 -5.28
CA ILE A 455 -19.15 8.11 -6.07
C ILE A 455 -18.44 6.85 -6.55
N LEU A 456 -17.23 6.97 -7.08
CA LEU A 456 -16.43 5.82 -7.53
C LEU A 456 -16.16 4.85 -6.38
N LYS A 457 -15.71 5.35 -5.22
CA LYS A 457 -15.42 4.51 -4.06
C LYS A 457 -16.70 3.93 -3.43
N GLY A 458 -17.80 4.68 -3.43
CA GLY A 458 -19.10 4.19 -2.96
C GLY A 458 -19.60 3.00 -3.77
N ARG A 459 -19.47 3.04 -5.11
CA ARG A 459 -19.84 1.89 -5.96
C ARG A 459 -19.02 0.65 -5.62
N ALA A 460 -17.70 0.82 -5.48
CA ALA A 460 -16.80 -0.24 -5.03
C ALA A 460 -17.17 -0.81 -3.65
N MET A 461 -17.65 0.04 -2.72
CA MET A 461 -18.14 -0.39 -1.41
C MET A 461 -19.40 -1.25 -1.51
N ILE A 462 -20.37 -0.86 -2.35
CA ILE A 462 -21.63 -1.60 -2.57
C ILE A 462 -21.35 -2.95 -3.23
N GLU A 463 -20.54 -2.95 -4.29
CA GLU A 463 -20.16 -4.14 -5.05
C GLU A 463 -19.23 -5.08 -4.27
N SER A 464 -18.71 -4.64 -3.11
CA SER A 464 -17.70 -5.36 -2.32
C SER A 464 -16.45 -5.72 -3.15
N SER A 465 -16.14 -4.91 -4.17
CA SER A 465 -15.02 -5.08 -5.07
C SER A 465 -13.94 -4.05 -4.72
N TYR A 466 -12.79 -4.53 -4.23
CA TYR A 466 -11.72 -3.67 -3.71
C TYR A 466 -10.42 -3.79 -4.50
N SER A 467 -10.52 -3.76 -5.83
CA SER A 467 -9.38 -3.70 -6.74
C SER A 467 -8.48 -2.50 -6.38
N THR A 468 -7.19 -2.76 -6.15
CA THR A 468 -6.33 -1.81 -5.44
C THR A 468 -5.90 -0.64 -6.33
N HIS A 469 -6.60 0.49 -6.25
CA HIS A 469 -6.17 1.76 -6.86
C HIS A 469 -5.33 2.60 -5.90
N GLN A 470 -5.72 2.60 -4.61
CA GLN A 470 -4.94 3.16 -3.51
C GLN A 470 -5.00 2.18 -2.33
N PRO A 471 -3.88 1.58 -1.90
CA PRO A 471 -3.88 0.68 -0.76
C PRO A 471 -4.42 1.34 0.51
N LEU A 472 -5.27 0.62 1.24
CA LEU A 472 -5.81 1.05 2.53
C LEU A 472 -4.68 1.42 3.52
N THR A 473 -3.58 0.66 3.49
CA THR A 473 -2.39 0.95 4.29
C THR A 473 -1.78 2.32 4.02
N HIS A 474 -1.82 2.81 2.77
CA HIS A 474 -1.29 4.12 2.43
C HIS A 474 -2.18 5.25 2.97
N MET A 475 -3.51 5.13 2.84
CA MET A 475 -4.42 6.10 3.47
C MET A 475 -4.26 6.12 5.00
N GLN A 476 -4.14 4.94 5.63
CA GLN A 476 -3.90 4.87 7.07
C GLN A 476 -2.57 5.53 7.48
N LYS A 477 -1.50 5.32 6.70
CA LYS A 477 -0.22 6.01 6.88
C LYS A 477 -0.40 7.52 6.78
N ASP A 478 -1.07 8.02 5.74
CA ASP A 478 -1.24 9.45 5.52
C ASP A 478 -2.03 10.12 6.66
N LEU A 479 -3.08 9.47 7.17
CA LEU A 479 -3.82 9.93 8.35
C LEU A 479 -2.93 9.97 9.60
N LYS A 480 -2.02 9.00 9.76
CA LYS A 480 -1.02 9.00 10.84
C LYS A 480 -0.05 10.18 10.70
N LEU A 481 0.44 10.48 9.50
CA LEU A 481 1.33 11.62 9.25
C LEU A 481 0.61 12.95 9.56
N ALA A 482 -0.64 13.08 9.12
CA ALA A 482 -1.44 14.28 9.40
C ALA A 482 -1.72 14.47 10.90
N LEU A 483 -1.94 13.39 11.66
CA LEU A 483 -2.04 13.46 13.11
C LEU A 483 -0.73 13.90 13.76
N GLY A 484 0.42 13.45 13.25
CA GLY A 484 1.74 13.92 13.70
C GLY A 484 1.93 15.41 13.45
N LEU A 485 1.52 15.90 12.27
CA LEU A 485 1.52 17.35 11.99
C LEU A 485 0.59 18.13 12.92
N GLY A 486 -0.61 17.58 13.20
CA GLY A 486 -1.55 18.18 14.15
C GLY A 486 -0.96 18.30 15.55
N ASP A 487 -0.29 17.26 16.03
CA ASP A 487 0.39 17.23 17.33
C ASP A 487 1.50 18.28 17.42
N ALA A 488 2.37 18.34 16.40
CA ALA A 488 3.46 19.32 16.33
C ALA A 488 2.99 20.78 16.30
N LEU A 489 1.76 21.02 15.84
CA LEU A 489 1.13 22.35 15.78
C LEU A 489 0.13 22.60 16.92
N GLU A 490 -0.01 21.67 17.87
CA GLU A 490 -1.04 21.69 18.92
C GLU A 490 -2.48 21.84 18.39
N GLN A 491 -2.72 21.40 17.15
CA GLN A 491 -4.01 21.46 16.49
C GLN A 491 -4.78 20.14 16.69
N SER A 492 -5.89 20.22 17.43
CA SER A 492 -6.77 19.06 17.64
C SER A 492 -7.44 18.61 16.35
N LEU A 493 -7.35 17.31 16.03
CA LEU A 493 -7.93 16.66 14.85
C LEU A 493 -8.80 15.44 15.25
N PRO A 494 -9.90 15.63 16.01
CA PRO A 494 -10.66 14.51 16.59
C PRO A 494 -11.30 13.59 15.54
N LEU A 495 -11.80 14.14 14.43
CA LEU A 495 -12.38 13.35 13.34
C LEU A 495 -11.32 12.46 12.68
N THR A 496 -10.14 13.01 12.43
CA THR A 496 -8.99 12.29 11.86
C THR A 496 -8.52 11.18 12.80
N ALA A 497 -8.46 11.45 14.10
CA ALA A 497 -8.04 10.46 15.10
C ALA A 497 -8.96 9.23 15.10
N THR A 498 -10.27 9.45 15.16
CA THR A 498 -11.27 8.37 15.06
C THR A 498 -11.17 7.64 13.73
N THR A 499 -11.07 8.38 12.63
CA THR A 499 -10.95 7.82 11.27
C THR A 499 -9.71 6.92 11.14
N ASN A 500 -8.56 7.36 11.67
CA ASN A 500 -7.34 6.56 11.68
C ASN A 500 -7.51 5.21 12.40
N GLU A 501 -8.25 5.17 13.51
CA GLU A 501 -8.55 3.92 14.22
C GLU A 501 -9.47 2.99 13.43
N ILE A 502 -10.43 3.53 12.67
CA ILE A 502 -11.28 2.77 11.74
C ILE A 502 -10.40 2.11 10.68
N PHE A 503 -9.49 2.87 10.05
CA PHE A 503 -8.55 2.35 9.06
C PHE A 503 -7.59 1.29 9.64
N LYS A 504 -7.06 1.51 10.85
CA LYS A 504 -6.25 0.50 11.56
C LYS A 504 -7.05 -0.78 11.81
N HIS A 505 -8.33 -0.68 12.11
CA HIS A 505 -9.18 -1.86 12.30
C HIS A 505 -9.41 -2.62 10.99
N ALA A 506 -9.76 -1.93 9.89
CA ALA A 506 -9.89 -2.56 8.58
C ALA A 506 -8.58 -3.25 8.15
N LYS A 507 -7.43 -2.62 8.41
CA LYS A 507 -6.11 -3.23 8.20
C LYS A 507 -5.93 -4.51 9.02
N ARG A 508 -6.30 -4.52 10.31
CA ARG A 508 -6.25 -5.72 11.18
C ARG A 508 -7.14 -6.85 10.68
N LEU A 509 -8.24 -6.54 10.00
CA LEU A 509 -9.14 -7.52 9.39
C LEU A 509 -8.58 -8.16 8.09
N GLY A 510 -7.40 -7.75 7.61
CA GLY A 510 -6.76 -8.34 6.42
C GLY A 510 -6.83 -7.46 5.17
N TYR A 511 -7.53 -6.34 5.20
CA TYR A 511 -7.74 -5.46 4.03
C TYR A 511 -6.60 -4.46 3.78
N ALA A 512 -5.42 -4.70 4.36
CA ALA A 512 -4.27 -3.80 4.30
C ALA A 512 -3.85 -3.44 2.86
N ASN A 513 -3.86 -4.45 1.98
CA ASN A 513 -3.42 -4.36 0.59
C ASN A 513 -4.57 -4.15 -0.40
N HIS A 514 -5.81 -4.08 0.09
CA HIS A 514 -6.98 -3.81 -0.73
C HIS A 514 -7.13 -2.31 -0.93
N ASP A 515 -8.03 -1.92 -1.83
CA ASP A 515 -8.37 -0.50 -2.00
C ASP A 515 -8.86 0.15 -0.70
N VAL A 516 -8.62 1.46 -0.58
CA VAL A 516 -9.12 2.29 0.52
C VAL A 516 -10.63 2.16 0.74
N ALA A 517 -11.42 1.84 -0.29
CA ALA A 517 -12.85 1.54 -0.17
C ALA A 517 -13.16 0.38 0.80
N ALA A 518 -12.22 -0.54 1.03
CA ALA A 518 -12.39 -1.65 1.97
C ALA A 518 -12.55 -1.20 3.44
N VAL A 519 -12.36 0.10 3.74
CA VAL A 519 -12.74 0.67 5.04
C VAL A 519 -14.21 0.42 5.38
N TYR A 520 -15.07 0.25 4.37
CA TYR A 520 -16.48 -0.10 4.51
C TYR A 520 -16.72 -1.39 5.30
N ILE A 521 -15.80 -2.36 5.23
CA ILE A 521 -15.89 -3.59 6.02
C ILE A 521 -15.95 -3.30 7.52
N ARG A 522 -15.27 -2.24 7.99
CA ARG A 522 -15.38 -1.85 9.39
C ARG A 522 -16.73 -1.22 9.73
N ALA A 523 -17.33 -0.46 8.81
CA ALA A 523 -18.60 0.23 9.06
C ALA A 523 -19.81 -0.72 9.10
N ARG A 524 -19.71 -1.89 8.46
CA ARG A 524 -20.78 -2.89 8.39
C ARG A 524 -20.98 -3.70 9.69
N PHE A 525 -19.93 -3.82 10.52
CA PHE A 525 -19.93 -4.55 11.80
C PHE A 525 -19.75 -3.59 12.97
#